data_AF-A0A529HLU8-F1
#
_entry.id   AF-A0A529HLU8-F1
#
_cell.length_a   1.000
_cell.length_b   1.000
_cell.length_c   1.000
_cell.angle_alpha   90.00
_cell.angle_beta   90.00
_cell.angle_gamma   90.00
#
_symmetry.space_group_name_H-M   'P 1'
#
loop_
_entity.id
_entity.type
_entity.pdbx_description
1 polymer ?
#
loop_
_entity_poly.entity_id
_entity_poly.type
_entity_poly.pdbx_seq_one_letter_code
_entity_poly.pdbx_strand_id
1 'polypeptide(L)'
;MWQTLLAPVDLYCERTGPELWAEPANALTNLAFIAAGLWGVREVRRHGTGTFAAILAWWVVAIGIGSTLFHTFAVKFTIWADVLPIAGFTLAFTLFNLRRFLGL
;
A
#
# COMPACT_ATOMS: atom_id res chain seq x y z
N MET A 1 -22.21 -13.89 4.74
CA MET A 1 -21.44 -12.81 4.06
C MET A 1 -20.18 -12.39 4.84
N TRP A 2 -20.23 -12.26 6.16
CA TRP A 2 -19.02 -11.91 6.95
C TRP A 2 -17.98 -13.03 7.06
N GLN A 3 -18.43 -14.28 7.21
CA GLN A 3 -17.53 -15.45 7.31
C GLN A 3 -16.62 -15.62 6.08
N THR A 4 -17.07 -15.21 4.89
CA THR A 4 -16.25 -15.24 3.67
C THR A 4 -15.18 -14.17 3.65
N LEU A 5 -15.35 -13.03 4.31
CA LEU A 5 -14.36 -11.93 4.34
C LEU A 5 -13.18 -12.24 5.28
N LEU A 6 -13.42 -13.03 6.33
CA LEU A 6 -12.40 -13.45 7.28
C LEU A 6 -11.79 -14.82 6.94
N ALA A 7 -12.14 -15.39 5.78
CA ALA A 7 -11.54 -16.63 5.33
C ALA A 7 -10.01 -16.45 5.15
N PRO A 8 -9.18 -17.37 5.69
CA PRO A 8 -7.74 -17.33 5.51
C PRO A 8 -7.32 -17.43 4.05
N VAL A 9 -6.15 -16.86 3.77
CA VAL A 9 -5.54 -16.75 2.46
C VAL A 9 -4.09 -17.19 2.62
N ASP A 10 -3.71 -18.18 1.83
CA ASP A 10 -2.35 -18.69 1.76
C ASP A 10 -1.89 -18.62 0.31
N LEU A 11 -1.05 -17.63 0.02
CA LEU A 11 -0.57 -17.31 -1.34
C LEU A 11 0.95 -17.18 -1.43
N TYR A 12 1.63 -17.00 -0.30
CA TYR A 12 3.04 -16.65 -0.25
C TYR A 12 3.84 -17.79 0.36
N CYS A 13 4.98 -18.11 -0.25
CA CYS A 13 5.84 -19.18 0.23
C CYS A 13 6.35 -18.98 1.66
N GLU A 14 6.39 -17.72 2.15
CA GLU A 14 6.82 -17.41 3.51
C GLU A 14 5.78 -17.87 4.55
N ARG A 15 4.49 -17.95 4.19
CA ARG A 15 3.40 -18.23 5.13
C ARG A 15 3.54 -19.64 5.72
N THR A 16 3.82 -19.73 7.02
CA THR A 16 3.94 -21.02 7.72
C THR A 16 2.70 -21.42 8.53
N GLY A 17 1.72 -20.53 8.69
CA GLY A 17 0.55 -20.76 9.54
C GLY A 17 -0.35 -19.52 9.70
N PRO A 18 -1.42 -19.59 10.51
CA PRO A 18 -2.38 -18.50 10.70
C PRO A 18 -1.91 -17.38 11.64
N GLU A 19 -0.71 -17.48 12.20
CA GLU A 19 -0.19 -16.55 13.20
C GLU A 19 0.20 -15.20 12.59
N LEU A 20 0.18 -14.15 13.41
CA LEU A 20 0.51 -12.77 12.98
C LEU A 20 1.91 -12.63 12.36
N TRP A 21 2.85 -13.49 12.78
CA TRP A 21 4.25 -13.49 12.35
C TRP A 21 4.57 -14.62 11.39
N ALA A 22 3.57 -15.20 10.73
CA ALA A 22 3.80 -16.24 9.74
C ALA A 22 4.41 -15.71 8.43
N GLU A 23 4.42 -14.39 8.20
CA GLU A 23 5.11 -13.74 7.08
C GLU A 23 5.95 -12.53 7.55
N PRO A 24 7.02 -12.75 8.34
CA PRO A 24 7.74 -11.67 9.00
C PRO A 24 8.52 -10.78 8.02
N ALA A 25 9.19 -11.34 7.02
CA ALA A 25 9.94 -10.57 6.04
C ALA A 25 9.00 -9.76 5.14
N ASN A 26 7.90 -10.34 4.66
CA ASN A 26 6.92 -9.60 3.89
C ASN A 26 6.27 -8.48 4.72
N ALA A 27 5.92 -8.72 5.99
CA ALA A 27 5.35 -7.68 6.84
C ALA A 27 6.36 -6.55 7.14
N LEU A 28 7.62 -6.87 7.43
CA LEU A 28 8.65 -5.87 7.78
C LEU A 28 9.12 -5.06 6.58
N THR A 29 9.26 -5.68 5.41
CA THR A 29 9.67 -4.95 4.19
C THR A 29 8.65 -3.88 3.80
N ASN A 30 7.37 -4.06 4.15
CA ASN A 30 6.34 -3.06 3.90
C ASN A 30 6.51 -1.75 4.70
N LEU A 31 7.27 -1.77 5.80
CA LEU A 31 7.65 -0.55 6.52
C LEU A 31 8.49 0.40 5.64
N ALA A 32 9.18 -0.12 4.63
CA ALA A 32 9.91 0.71 3.66
C ALA A 32 8.97 1.62 2.86
N PHE A 33 7.77 1.15 2.49
CA PHE A 33 6.77 1.99 1.82
C PHE A 33 6.26 3.10 2.75
N ILE A 34 6.00 2.78 4.01
CA ILE A 34 5.58 3.78 5.01
C ILE A 34 6.67 4.85 5.15
N ALA A 35 7.93 4.44 5.33
CA ALA A 35 9.05 5.36 5.43
C ALA A 35 9.22 6.23 4.17
N ALA A 36 9.16 5.62 2.99
CA ALA A 36 9.27 6.31 1.70
C ALA A 36 8.11 7.30 1.47
N GLY A 37 6.88 6.92 1.81
CA GLY A 37 5.70 7.79 1.71
C GLY A 37 5.81 9.00 2.64
N LEU A 38 6.19 8.78 3.91
CA LEU A 38 6.42 9.87 4.88
C LEU A 38 7.56 10.80 4.44
N TRP A 39 8.64 10.25 3.89
CA TRP A 39 9.69 11.05 3.25
C TRP A 39 9.08 11.88 2.12
N GLY A 40 8.33 11.27 1.21
CA GLY A 40 7.68 11.96 0.10
C GLY A 40 6.80 13.12 0.56
N VAL A 41 6.00 12.93 1.62
CA VAL A 41 5.18 13.99 2.23
C VAL A 41 6.06 15.13 2.74
N ARG A 42 7.18 14.82 3.40
CA ARG A 42 8.14 15.82 3.88
C ARG A 42 8.71 16.64 2.71
N GLU A 43 9.16 15.98 1.64
CA GLU A 43 9.78 16.65 0.50
C GLU A 43 8.79 17.47 -0.32
N VAL A 44 7.59 16.94 -0.57
CA VAL A 44 6.53 17.69 -1.29
C VAL A 44 6.16 18.97 -0.55
N ARG A 45 6.06 18.90 0.78
CA ARG A 45 5.81 20.09 1.61
C ARG A 45 6.98 21.07 1.56
N ARG A 46 8.23 20.56 1.67
CA ARG A 46 9.45 21.38 1.63
C ARG A 46 9.59 22.14 0.31
N HIS A 47 9.24 21.51 -0.81
CA HIS A 47 9.43 22.06 -2.15
C HIS A 47 8.17 22.70 -2.75
N GLY A 48 7.04 22.71 -2.03
CA GLY A 48 5.79 23.27 -2.55
C GLY A 48 5.29 22.58 -3.83
N THR A 49 5.55 21.28 -4.00
CA THR A 49 5.28 20.54 -5.26
C THR A 49 3.79 20.42 -5.60
N GLY A 50 2.91 20.78 -4.67
CA GLY A 50 1.46 20.87 -4.87
C GLY A 50 0.67 19.72 -4.25
N THR A 51 -0.65 19.91 -4.17
CA THR A 51 -1.57 19.00 -3.48
C THR A 51 -1.57 17.59 -4.05
N PHE A 52 -1.50 17.44 -5.37
CA PHE A 52 -1.52 16.11 -6.01
C PHE A 52 -0.31 15.26 -5.62
N ALA A 53 0.90 15.83 -5.62
CA ALA A 53 2.09 15.12 -5.18
C ALA A 53 1.99 14.73 -3.69
N ALA A 54 1.38 15.57 -2.86
CA ALA A 54 1.19 15.29 -1.44
C ALA A 54 0.19 14.15 -1.22
N ILE A 55 -0.89 14.11 -2.00
CA ILE A 55 -1.87 13.01 -2.00
C ILE A 55 -1.18 11.71 -2.39
N LEU A 56 -0.42 11.69 -3.49
CA LEU A 56 0.30 10.50 -3.93
C LEU A 56 1.30 10.00 -2.87
N ALA A 57 2.03 10.90 -2.20
CA ALA A 57 2.94 10.52 -1.13
C ALA A 57 2.22 9.89 0.09
N TRP A 58 1.09 10.45 0.52
CA TRP A 58 0.26 9.84 1.56
C TRP A 58 -0.35 8.51 1.12
N TRP A 59 -0.66 8.37 -0.16
CA TRP A 59 -1.18 7.13 -0.71
C TRP A 59 -0.15 5.99 -0.63
N VAL A 60 1.14 6.28 -0.82
CA VAL A 60 2.22 5.29 -0.60
C VAL A 60 2.27 4.83 0.86
N VAL A 61 1.99 5.72 1.83
CA VAL A 61 1.86 5.33 3.25
C VAL A 61 0.68 4.37 3.43
N ALA A 62 -0.46 4.66 2.81
CA ALA A 62 -1.64 3.80 2.86
C ALA A 62 -1.38 2.42 2.24
N ILE A 63 -0.61 2.35 1.14
CA ILE A 63 -0.15 1.08 0.55
C ILE A 63 0.66 0.28 1.57
N GLY A 64 1.67 0.89 2.20
CA GLY A 64 2.49 0.20 3.20
C GLY A 64 1.67 -0.32 4.39
N ILE A 65 0.67 0.45 4.85
CA ILE A 65 -0.26 0.02 5.91
C ILE A 65 -1.10 -1.17 5.44
N GLY A 66 -1.74 -1.06 4.28
CA GLY A 66 -2.61 -2.10 3.71
C GLY A 66 -1.88 -3.42 3.50
N SER A 67 -0.68 -3.35 2.94
CA SER A 67 0.16 -4.52 2.71
C SER A 67 0.68 -5.15 4.00
N THR A 68 1.11 -4.32 4.97
CA THR A 68 1.47 -4.84 6.32
C THR A 68 0.29 -5.59 6.96
N LEU A 69 -0.93 -5.02 6.92
CA LEU A 69 -2.12 -5.67 7.45
C LEU A 69 -2.40 -7.01 6.77
N PHE A 70 -2.23 -7.09 5.45
CA PHE A 70 -2.40 -8.33 4.72
C PHE A 70 -1.37 -9.39 5.11
N HIS A 71 -0.09 -9.03 5.22
CA HIS A 71 0.94 -9.98 5.62
C HIS A 71 0.83 -10.42 7.09
N THR A 72 0.23 -9.60 7.97
CA THR A 72 -0.03 -10.03 9.36
C THR A 72 -1.30 -10.87 9.50
N PHE A 73 -2.41 -10.52 8.84
CA PHE A 73 -3.71 -11.17 9.08
C PHE A 73 -4.11 -12.21 8.04
N ALA A 74 -3.65 -12.09 6.79
CA ALA A 74 -3.84 -13.08 5.75
C ALA A 74 -5.30 -13.50 5.50
N VAL A 75 -6.25 -12.57 5.57
CA VAL A 75 -7.66 -12.85 5.28
C VAL A 75 -8.13 -12.14 4.01
N LYS A 76 -9.23 -12.61 3.41
CA LYS A 76 -9.76 -12.01 2.17
C LYS A 76 -10.04 -10.52 2.28
N PHE A 77 -10.49 -10.04 3.44
CA PHE A 77 -10.67 -8.61 3.69
C PHE A 77 -9.36 -7.83 3.52
N THR A 78 -8.27 -8.33 4.10
CA THR A 78 -6.99 -7.64 4.06
C THR A 78 -6.32 -7.69 2.68
N ILE A 79 -6.65 -8.65 1.81
CA ILE A 79 -6.25 -8.59 0.38
C ILE A 79 -6.73 -7.28 -0.24
N TRP A 80 -7.98 -6.91 -0.02
CA TRP A 80 -8.54 -5.69 -0.61
C TRP A 80 -7.90 -4.44 -0.02
N ALA A 81 -7.53 -4.48 1.27
CA ALA A 81 -6.79 -3.39 1.91
C ALA A 81 -5.39 -3.18 1.31
N ASP A 82 -4.78 -4.21 0.72
CA ASP A 82 -3.50 -4.15 0.03
C ASP A 82 -3.66 -3.76 -1.46
N VAL A 83 -4.48 -4.51 -2.19
CA VAL A 83 -4.58 -4.40 -3.66
C VAL A 83 -5.28 -3.12 -4.10
N LEU A 84 -6.33 -2.65 -3.41
CA LEU A 84 -7.07 -1.45 -3.85
C LEU A 84 -6.22 -0.18 -3.77
N PRO A 85 -5.47 0.10 -2.68
CA PRO A 85 -4.54 1.22 -2.66
C PRO A 85 -3.48 1.16 -3.75
N ILE A 86 -2.91 -0.02 -4.02
CA ILE A 86 -1.87 -0.18 -5.06
C ILE A 86 -2.46 0.11 -6.45
N ALA A 87 -3.56 -0.56 -6.81
CA ALA A 87 -4.19 -0.38 -8.12
C ALA A 87 -4.66 1.07 -8.33
N GLY A 88 -5.27 1.67 -7.30
CA GLY A 88 -5.69 3.07 -7.30
C GLY A 88 -4.51 4.04 -7.46
N PHE A 89 -3.42 3.81 -6.73
CA PHE A 89 -2.20 4.60 -6.86
C PHE A 89 -1.62 4.47 -8.27
N THR A 90 -1.47 3.26 -8.81
CA THR A 90 -0.93 3.05 -10.16
C THR A 90 -1.72 3.80 -11.22
N LEU A 91 -3.06 3.72 -11.16
CA LEU A 91 -3.94 4.45 -12.07
C LEU A 91 -3.81 5.97 -11.89
N ALA A 92 -3.96 6.46 -10.65
CA ALA A 92 -3.94 7.89 -10.35
C ALA A 92 -2.57 8.52 -10.67
N PHE A 93 -1.49 7.84 -10.31
CA PHE A 93 -0.12 8.24 -10.63
C PHE A 93 0.06 8.32 -12.14
N THR A 94 -0.35 7.30 -12.89
CA THR A 94 -0.23 7.28 -14.35
C THR A 94 -0.98 8.46 -14.97
N LEU A 95 -2.28 8.61 -14.68
CA LEU A 95 -3.10 9.68 -15.23
C LEU A 95 -2.58 11.08 -14.85
N PHE A 96 -2.11 11.26 -13.61
CA PHE A 96 -1.55 12.52 -13.16
C PHE A 96 -0.25 12.87 -13.88
N ASN A 97 0.64 11.89 -14.07
CA ASN A 97 1.90 12.11 -14.78
C ASN A 97 1.67 12.38 -16.27
N LEU A 98 0.73 11.68 -16.91
CA LEU A 98 0.33 11.96 -18.31
C LEU A 98 -0.16 13.41 -18.45
N ARG A 99 -1.05 13.87 -17.56
CA ARG A 99 -1.52 15.27 -17.54
C ARG A 99 -0.41 16.26 -17.28
N ARG A 100 0.43 16.01 -16.27
CA ARG A 100 1.43 16.98 -15.80
C ARG A 100 2.61 17.14 -16.74
N PHE A 101 3.06 16.04 -17.36
CA PHE A 101 4.30 16.05 -18.14
C PHE A 101 4.06 15.94 -19.65
N LEU A 102 2.96 15.31 -20.09
CA LEU A 102 2.66 15.13 -21.52
C LEU A 102 1.49 16.01 -22.00
N GLY A 103 0.76 16.67 -21.09
CA GLY A 103 -0.37 17.54 -21.45
C GLY A 103 -1.58 16.80 -22.02
N LEU A 104 -1.67 15.48 -21.77
CA LEU A 104 -2.77 14.60 -22.17
C LEU A 104 -3.96 14.67 -21.20
#